data_AF-A0A699UUR1-F1
#
_entry.id   AF-A0A699UUR1-F1
#
_cell.length_a   1.000
_cell.length_b   1.000
_cell.length_c   1.000
_cell.angle_alpha   90.00
_cell.angle_beta   90.00
_cell.angle_gamma   90.00
#
_symmetry.space_group_name_H-M   'P 1'
#
loop_
_entity.id
_entity.type
_entity.pdbx_description
1 polymer ?
#
loop_
_entity_poly.entity_id
_entity_poly.type
_entity_poly.pdbx_seq_one_letter_code
_entity_poly.pdbx_strand_id
1 'polypeptide(L)'
;HDLELGAVVFALKMWRHYLYETKSVIYTDRKANVVADALSRKERAKTRRVRAMSMKIHSIIKAKILEAQSEASKNTSTQTKMLKGLDKQLERKEDGGLYLAEWIWVPVYGNLRTLIMNEAHAIWYLVHPGADKMYYDLRSLYWCPGM
;
A
#
# COMPACT_ATOMS: atom_id res chain seq x y z
N HIS A 1 -39.52 -19.00 14.49
CA HIS A 1 -38.89 -18.55 15.74
C HIS A 1 -37.71 -19.46 16.17
N ASP A 2 -37.52 -20.65 15.58
CA ASP A 2 -36.45 -21.58 16.00
C ASP A 2 -35.05 -21.34 15.39
N LEU A 3 -34.94 -20.56 14.32
CA LEU A 3 -33.65 -20.26 13.67
C LEU A 3 -32.81 -19.24 14.46
N GLU A 4 -33.45 -18.31 15.14
CA GLU A 4 -32.78 -17.29 15.96
C GLU A 4 -32.24 -17.89 17.25
N LEU A 5 -33.01 -18.79 17.87
CA LEU A 5 -32.58 -19.52 19.06
C LEU A 5 -31.38 -20.43 18.74
N GLY A 6 -31.37 -21.07 17.57
CA GLY A 6 -30.23 -21.84 17.07
C GLY A 6 -28.96 -21.00 16.92
N ALA A 7 -29.08 -19.78 16.40
CA ALA A 7 -27.94 -18.87 16.23
C ALA A 7 -27.39 -18.36 17.58
N VAL A 8 -28.26 -18.05 18.54
CA VAL A 8 -27.85 -17.60 19.88
C VAL A 8 -27.15 -18.72 20.66
N VAL A 9 -27.68 -19.95 20.60
CA VAL A 9 -27.04 -21.12 21.23
C VAL A 9 -25.69 -21.42 20.57
N PHE A 10 -25.58 -21.28 19.25
CA PHE A 10 -24.33 -21.48 18.52
C PHE A 10 -23.27 -20.43 18.89
N ALA A 11 -23.66 -19.16 19.01
CA ALA A 11 -22.78 -18.10 19.45
C ALA A 11 -22.30 -18.36 20.88
N LEU A 12 -23.21 -18.60 21.83
CA LEU A 12 -22.86 -18.86 23.24
C LEU A 12 -21.93 -20.08 23.39
N LYS A 13 -22.12 -21.12 22.58
CA LYS A 13 -21.25 -22.30 22.56
C LYS A 13 -19.84 -21.94 22.08
N MET A 14 -19.72 -21.15 21.02
CA MET A 14 -18.43 -20.69 20.49
C MET A 14 -17.68 -19.79 21.50
N TRP A 15 -18.39 -18.89 22.18
CA TRP A 15 -17.82 -18.03 23.22
C TRP A 15 -17.34 -18.81 24.44
N ARG A 16 -18.05 -19.87 24.85
CA ARG A 16 -17.61 -20.76 25.94
C ARG A 16 -16.27 -21.45 25.65
N HIS A 17 -16.00 -21.77 24.39
CA HIS A 17 -14.74 -22.39 23.97
C HIS A 17 -13.56 -21.40 23.92
N TYR A 18 -13.84 -20.11 23.71
CA TYR A 18 -12.81 -19.06 23.75
C TYR A 18 -12.37 -18.74 25.19
N LEU A 19 -13.26 -18.95 26.16
CA LEU A 19 -13.03 -18.67 27.58
C LEU A 19 -12.29 -19.80 28.34
N TYR A 20 -12.34 -21.03 27.82
CA TYR A 20 -11.68 -22.19 28.41
C TYR A 20 -10.81 -22.85 27.35
N GLU A 21 -9.53 -22.47 27.30
CA GLU A 21 -8.47 -22.90 26.35
C GLU A 21 -8.28 -24.43 26.25
N THR A 22 -9.29 -25.17 25.83
CA THR A 22 -9.21 -26.59 25.54
C THR A 22 -9.13 -26.74 24.03
N LYS A 23 -7.93 -27.11 23.57
CA LYS A 23 -7.60 -27.55 22.21
C LYS A 23 -8.69 -28.49 21.68
N SER A 24 -9.64 -27.97 20.89
CA SER A 24 -10.56 -28.83 20.15
C SER A 24 -9.89 -29.25 18.85
N VAL A 25 -9.11 -30.34 18.94
CA VAL A 25 -8.88 -31.21 17.80
C VAL A 25 -10.25 -31.75 17.38
N ILE A 26 -10.60 -31.54 16.11
CA ILE A 26 -11.81 -31.98 15.38
C ILE A 26 -13.03 -31.03 15.47
N TYR A 27 -13.16 -30.17 14.45
CA TYR A 27 -14.46 -29.75 13.91
C TYR A 27 -14.44 -29.95 12.39
N THR A 28 -14.41 -31.21 11.95
CA THR A 28 -14.65 -31.57 10.56
C THR A 28 -16.14 -31.73 10.32
N ASP A 29 -16.88 -30.61 10.35
CA ASP A 29 -18.14 -30.55 9.61
C ASP A 29 -17.81 -30.09 8.18
N ARG A 30 -18.20 -30.89 7.18
CA ARG A 30 -17.92 -30.65 5.76
C ARG A 30 -18.41 -29.26 5.33
N LYS A 31 -19.45 -28.71 5.98
CA LYS A 31 -19.96 -27.35 5.75
C LYS A 31 -19.08 -26.25 6.36
N ALA A 32 -18.54 -26.44 7.56
CA ALA A 32 -17.63 -25.46 8.19
C ALA A 32 -16.34 -25.28 7.37
N ASN A 33 -15.85 -26.36 6.76
CA ASN A 33 -14.67 -26.31 5.88
C ASN A 33 -14.95 -25.53 4.59
N VAL A 34 -16.18 -25.56 4.06
CA VAL A 34 -16.60 -24.76 2.90
C VAL A 34 -16.68 -23.27 3.25
N VAL A 35 -17.17 -22.92 4.44
CA VAL A 35 -17.20 -21.52 4.91
C VAL A 35 -15.78 -20.99 5.16
N ALA A 36 -14.91 -21.79 5.80
CA ALA A 36 -13.52 -21.44 6.01
C ALA A 36 -12.74 -21.29 4.69
N ASP A 37 -12.95 -22.19 3.72
CA ASP A 37 -12.34 -22.10 2.39
C ASP A 37 -12.89 -20.90 1.60
N ALA A 38 -14.20 -20.63 1.64
CA ALA A 38 -14.80 -19.47 1.00
C ALA A 38 -14.26 -18.15 1.59
N LEU A 39 -14.13 -18.06 2.91
CA LEU A 39 -13.53 -16.91 3.59
C LEU A 39 -12.04 -16.76 3.22
N SER A 40 -11.29 -17.86 3.22
CA SER A 40 -9.87 -17.88 2.82
C SER A 40 -9.67 -17.43 1.37
N ARG A 41 -10.52 -17.89 0.44
CA ARG A 41 -10.51 -17.45 -0.96
C ARG A 41 -10.83 -15.96 -1.09
N LYS A 42 -11.81 -15.46 -0.32
CA LYS A 42 -12.17 -14.04 -0.30
C LYS A 42 -11.03 -13.18 0.24
N GLU A 43 -10.38 -13.61 1.32
CA GLU A 43 -9.21 -12.92 1.88
C GLU A 43 -8.02 -12.94 0.89
N ARG A 44 -7.70 -14.08 0.29
CA ARG A 44 -6.67 -14.16 -0.76
C ARG A 44 -6.96 -13.25 -1.95
N ALA A 45 -8.22 -13.16 -2.39
CA ALA A 45 -8.64 -12.27 -3.45
C ALA A 45 -8.46 -10.80 -3.06
N LYS A 46 -8.82 -10.43 -1.82
CA LYS A 46 -8.61 -9.09 -1.26
C LYS A 46 -7.12 -8.73 -1.23
N THR A 47 -6.26 -9.62 -0.71
CA THR A 47 -4.80 -9.42 -0.68
C THR A 47 -4.20 -9.29 -2.07
N ARG A 48 -4.63 -10.14 -3.03
CA ARG A 48 -4.18 -10.05 -4.43
C ARG A 48 -4.57 -8.71 -5.05
N ARG A 49 -5.80 -8.25 -4.81
CA ARG A 49 -6.30 -6.97 -5.31
C ARG A 49 -5.50 -5.78 -4.74
N VAL A 50 -5.22 -5.81 -3.43
CA VAL A 50 -4.37 -4.80 -2.76
C VAL A 50 -2.97 -4.79 -3.37
N ARG A 51 -2.34 -5.96 -3.53
CA ARG A 51 -1.00 -6.09 -4.12
C ARG A 51 -0.96 -5.55 -5.56
N ALA A 52 -1.94 -5.89 -6.39
CA ALA A 52 -2.03 -5.42 -7.76
C ALA A 52 -2.19 -3.89 -7.84
N MET A 53 -3.02 -3.30 -6.98
CA MET A 53 -3.15 -1.85 -6.92
C MET A 53 -1.88 -1.17 -6.43
N SER A 54 -1.21 -1.71 -5.40
CA SER A 54 0.06 -1.19 -4.91
C SER A 54 1.11 -1.12 -6.03
N MET A 55 1.20 -2.15 -6.88
CA MET A 55 2.09 -2.14 -8.06
C MET A 55 1.70 -1.07 -9.06
N LYS A 56 0.40 -0.90 -9.34
CA LYS A 56 -0.12 0.12 -10.26
C LYS A 56 0.20 1.54 -9.77
N ILE A 57 0.00 1.79 -8.48
CA ILE A 57 0.28 3.07 -7.82
C ILE A 57 1.77 3.36 -7.90
N HIS A 58 2.61 2.39 -7.56
CA HIS A 58 4.06 2.56 -7.63
C HIS A 58 4.51 2.90 -9.06
N SER A 59 3.99 2.18 -10.07
CA SER A 59 4.29 2.42 -11.47
C SER A 59 3.87 3.80 -11.96
N ILE A 60 2.64 4.25 -11.65
CA ILE A 60 2.12 5.56 -12.05
C ILE A 60 2.92 6.69 -11.39
N ILE A 61 3.12 6.61 -10.07
CA ILE A 61 3.86 7.63 -9.32
C ILE A 61 5.31 7.70 -9.80
N LYS A 62 5.96 6.54 -9.99
CA LYS A 62 7.32 6.47 -10.51
C LYS A 62 7.43 7.15 -11.88
N ALA A 63 6.50 6.88 -12.79
CA ALA A 63 6.49 7.53 -14.10
C ALA A 63 6.42 9.06 -14.01
N LYS A 64 5.52 9.59 -13.17
CA LYS A 64 5.40 11.05 -12.95
C LYS A 64 6.66 11.67 -12.34
N ILE A 65 7.33 10.96 -11.44
CA ILE A 65 8.59 11.43 -10.86
C ILE A 65 9.68 11.51 -11.94
N LEU A 66 9.83 10.46 -12.76
CA LEU A 66 10.82 10.44 -13.84
C LEU A 66 10.59 11.54 -14.88
N GLU A 67 9.32 11.78 -15.23
CA GLU A 67 8.94 12.87 -16.12
C GLU A 67 9.33 14.23 -15.53
N ALA A 68 8.98 14.48 -14.28
CA ALA A 68 9.34 15.72 -13.60
C ALA A 68 10.87 15.90 -13.44
N GLN A 69 11.61 14.82 -13.19
CA GLN A 69 13.08 14.83 -13.16
C GLN A 69 13.66 15.19 -14.54
N SER A 70 13.11 14.62 -15.62
CA SER A 70 13.51 14.89 -16.99
C SER A 70 13.26 16.35 -17.38
N GLU A 71 12.08 16.89 -17.05
CA GLU A 71 11.74 18.30 -17.27
C GLU A 71 12.64 19.25 -16.48
N ALA A 72 12.88 18.95 -15.21
CA ALA A 72 13.77 19.70 -14.35
C ALA A 72 15.21 19.72 -14.89
N SER A 73 15.67 18.61 -15.48
CA SER A 73 17.00 18.49 -16.08
C SER A 73 17.19 19.35 -17.33
N LYS A 74 16.11 19.73 -18.04
CA LYS A 74 16.21 20.59 -19.24
C LYS A 74 16.58 22.04 -18.89
N ASN A 75 16.28 22.47 -17.67
CA ASN A 75 16.53 23.83 -17.22
C ASN A 75 17.76 23.86 -16.29
N THR A 76 18.93 24.25 -16.83
CA THR A 76 20.22 24.24 -16.11
C THR A 76 20.19 25.03 -14.80
N SER A 77 19.46 26.15 -14.74
CA SER A 77 19.30 26.97 -13.54
C SER A 77 18.43 26.29 -12.48
N THR A 78 17.43 25.51 -12.90
CA THR A 78 16.52 24.75 -12.05
C THR A 78 17.22 23.49 -11.52
N GLN A 79 17.92 22.76 -12.38
CA GLN A 79 18.76 21.62 -12.00
C GLN A 79 19.79 22.01 -10.93
N THR A 80 20.53 23.10 -11.15
CA THR A 80 21.52 23.61 -10.19
C THR A 80 20.90 23.98 -8.85
N LYS A 81 19.70 24.59 -8.84
CA LYS A 81 18.97 24.92 -7.60
C LYS A 81 18.47 23.67 -6.87
N MET A 82 18.08 22.65 -7.62
CA MET A 82 17.51 21.41 -7.08
C MET A 82 18.56 20.49 -6.46
N LEU A 83 19.77 20.52 -6.99
CA LEU A 83 20.83 19.61 -6.57
C LEU A 83 21.82 20.22 -5.55
N LYS A 84 21.64 21.49 -5.14
CA LYS A 84 22.51 22.22 -4.18
C LYS A 84 22.90 21.36 -2.97
N GLY A 85 24.02 20.66 -3.06
CA GLY A 85 24.59 19.81 -2.00
C GLY A 85 24.21 18.32 -2.05
N LEU A 86 23.20 17.92 -2.84
CA LEU A 86 22.79 16.52 -3.02
C LEU A 86 23.37 15.86 -4.28
N ASP A 87 23.97 16.64 -5.20
CA ASP A 87 24.59 16.14 -6.44
C ASP A 87 25.46 14.89 -6.24
N LYS A 88 26.25 14.88 -5.16
CA LYS A 88 27.23 13.82 -4.87
C LYS A 88 26.62 12.55 -4.26
N GLN A 89 25.38 12.60 -3.79
CA GLN A 89 24.69 11.47 -3.14
C GLN A 89 23.64 10.83 -4.06
N LEU A 90 23.29 11.50 -5.16
CA LEU A 90 22.28 11.01 -6.10
C LEU A 90 22.93 10.12 -7.15
N GLU A 91 22.43 8.90 -7.24
CA GLU A 91 22.84 7.93 -8.24
C GLU A 91 21.80 7.88 -9.38
N ARG A 92 22.28 7.87 -10.63
CA ARG A 92 21.42 7.62 -11.78
C ARG A 92 21.34 6.11 -12.02
N LYS A 93 20.13 5.55 -12.01
CA LYS A 93 19.90 4.12 -12.31
C LYS A 93 19.56 3.89 -13.79
N GLU A 94 19.45 2.62 -14.17
CA GLU A 94 19.16 2.16 -15.54
C GLU A 94 17.83 2.68 -16.11
N ASP A 95 16.86 2.98 -15.25
CA ASP A 95 15.59 3.57 -15.63
C ASP A 95 15.66 5.09 -15.91
N GLY A 96 16.86 5.68 -15.86
CA GLY A 96 17.11 7.09 -16.12
C GLY A 96 16.76 8.01 -14.95
N GLY A 97 16.25 7.48 -13.84
CA GLY A 97 15.88 8.24 -12.65
C GLY A 97 17.05 8.54 -11.72
N LEU A 98 16.92 9.61 -10.94
CA LEU A 98 17.80 9.93 -9.83
C LEU A 98 17.30 9.29 -8.53
N TYR A 99 18.21 8.62 -7.83
CA TYR A 99 17.96 7.87 -6.60
C TYR A 99 18.88 8.33 -5.47
N LEU A 100 18.35 8.33 -4.24
CA LEU A 100 19.14 8.41 -3.02
C LEU A 100 19.16 7.02 -2.40
N ALA A 101 20.29 6.32 -2.53
CA ALA A 101 20.41 4.89 -2.22
C ALA A 101 19.34 4.04 -2.95
N GLU A 102 18.40 3.43 -2.22
CA GLU A 102 17.32 2.62 -2.81
C GLU A 102 16.03 3.42 -3.09
N TRP A 103 15.94 4.67 -2.66
CA TRP A 103 14.73 5.48 -2.81
C TRP A 103 14.82 6.39 -4.03
N ILE A 104 13.75 6.46 -4.82
CA ILE A 104 13.68 7.42 -5.90
C ILE A 104 13.52 8.83 -5.32
N TRP A 105 14.35 9.76 -5.81
CA TRP A 105 14.37 11.12 -5.32
C TRP A 105 13.20 11.92 -5.90
N VAL A 106 12.39 12.53 -5.04
CA VAL A 106 11.26 13.36 -5.47
C VAL A 106 11.70 14.82 -5.49
N PRO A 107 11.69 15.48 -6.66
CA PRO A 107 12.02 16.89 -6.74
C PRO A 107 10.99 17.77 -6.01
N VAL A 108 11.47 18.83 -5.36
CA VAL A 108 10.62 19.87 -4.72
C VAL A 108 9.97 20.81 -5.76
N TYR A 109 10.18 20.53 -7.05
CA TYR A 109 9.67 21.33 -8.17
C TYR A 109 8.21 20.97 -8.52
N GLY A 110 7.45 21.97 -9.00
CA GLY A 110 6.18 21.74 -9.69
C GLY A 110 5.02 21.18 -8.86
N ASN A 111 4.99 21.41 -7.54
CA ASN A 111 3.97 20.85 -6.63
C ASN A 111 3.85 19.32 -6.71
N LEU A 112 4.93 18.64 -7.13
CA LEU A 112 4.91 17.21 -7.44
C LEU A 112 4.48 16.36 -6.25
N ARG A 113 4.87 16.74 -5.03
CA ARG A 113 4.42 16.08 -3.79
C ARG A 113 2.89 16.04 -3.68
N THR A 114 2.22 17.15 -3.91
CA THR A 114 0.76 17.24 -3.84
C THR A 114 0.12 16.42 -4.94
N LEU A 115 0.68 16.46 -6.15
CA LEU A 115 0.20 15.65 -7.27
C LEU A 115 0.32 14.14 -7.01
N ILE A 116 1.45 13.70 -6.45
CA ILE A 116 1.69 12.31 -6.06
C ILE A 116 0.69 11.87 -4.98
N MET A 117 0.49 12.70 -3.95
CA MET A 117 -0.45 12.39 -2.87
C MET A 117 -1.88 12.29 -3.39
N ASN A 118 -2.31 13.20 -4.27
CA ASN A 118 -3.65 13.18 -4.87
C ASN A 118 -3.86 11.94 -5.75
N GLU A 119 -2.87 11.60 -6.58
CA GLU A 119 -2.94 10.42 -7.45
C GLU A 119 -3.01 9.13 -6.63
N ALA A 120 -2.16 9.01 -5.60
CA ALA A 120 -2.20 7.88 -4.69
C ALA A 120 -3.56 7.80 -3.99
N HIS A 121 -4.06 8.91 -3.46
CA HIS A 121 -5.32 8.96 -2.74
C HIS A 121 -6.50 8.51 -3.61
N ALA A 122 -6.57 8.97 -4.87
CA ALA A 122 -7.59 8.57 -5.82
C ALA A 122 -7.60 7.06 -6.09
N ILE A 123 -6.41 6.44 -6.19
CA ILE A 123 -6.30 4.99 -6.43
C ILE A 123 -6.55 4.18 -5.15
N TRP A 124 -6.12 4.67 -3.99
CA TRP A 124 -6.28 3.98 -2.70
C TRP A 124 -7.74 3.96 -2.23
N TYR A 125 -8.58 4.96 -2.55
CA TYR A 125 -10.03 4.90 -2.28
C TYR A 125 -10.72 3.69 -2.89
N LEU A 126 -10.17 3.09 -3.95
CA LEU A 126 -10.69 1.86 -4.55
C LEU A 126 -10.53 0.61 -3.66
N VAL A 127 -9.74 0.70 -2.58
CA VAL A 127 -9.41 -0.44 -1.67
C VAL A 127 -9.81 -0.18 -0.21
N HIS A 128 -10.27 1.02 0.13
CA HIS A 128 -10.51 1.50 1.52
C HIS A 128 -9.42 1.18 2.57
N PRO A 129 -8.14 1.47 2.32
CA PRO A 129 -7.12 1.61 3.35
C PRO A 129 -7.25 2.98 4.05
N GLY A 130 -6.93 3.07 5.34
CA GLY A 130 -6.86 4.36 6.04
C GLY A 130 -5.80 5.27 5.43
N ALA A 131 -6.04 6.60 5.45
CA ALA A 131 -5.14 7.59 4.84
C ALA A 131 -3.72 7.55 5.44
N ASP A 132 -3.59 7.29 6.73
CA ASP A 132 -2.29 7.18 7.41
C ASP A 132 -1.46 6.03 6.84
N LYS A 133 -2.09 4.88 6.58
CA LYS A 133 -1.42 3.71 6.03
C LYS A 133 -0.84 3.99 4.63
N MET A 134 -1.59 4.71 3.80
CA MET A 134 -1.14 5.11 2.47
C MET A 134 0.13 5.96 2.53
N TYR A 135 0.20 6.91 3.46
CA TYR A 135 1.35 7.80 3.60
C TYR A 135 2.63 7.02 3.95
N TYR A 136 2.55 6.09 4.91
CA TYR A 136 3.71 5.27 5.30
C TYR A 136 4.17 4.33 4.18
N ASP A 137 3.22 3.70 3.47
CA ASP A 137 3.53 2.81 2.35
C ASP A 137 4.27 3.57 1.22
N LEU A 138 3.83 4.79 0.89
CA LEU A 138 4.54 5.66 -0.05
C LEU A 138 5.91 6.12 0.51
N ARG A 139 5.97 6.56 1.76
CA ARG A 139 7.22 7.05 2.38
C ARG A 139 8.34 5.99 2.39
N SER A 140 7.99 4.71 2.43
CA SER A 140 8.97 3.62 2.36
C SER A 140 9.67 3.49 0.99
N LEU A 141 9.08 4.05 -0.08
CA LEU A 141 9.55 3.88 -1.46
C LEU A 141 10.14 5.16 -2.06
N TYR A 142 9.76 6.33 -1.51
CA TYR A 142 10.05 7.64 -2.07
C TYR A 142 10.73 8.53 -1.04
N TRP A 143 11.76 9.26 -1.44
CA TRP A 143 12.43 10.24 -0.59
C TRP A 143 12.23 11.67 -1.09
N CYS A 144 11.85 12.58 -0.21
CA CYS A 144 11.65 14.00 -0.50
C CYS A 144 12.24 14.87 0.63
N PRO A 145 12.94 15.98 0.33
CA PRO A 145 13.39 16.93 1.36
C PRO A 145 12.22 17.48 2.17
N GLY A 146 12.27 17.36 3.50
CA GLY A 146 11.23 17.88 4.41
C GLY A 146 10.02 16.96 4.63
N MET A 147 10.15 15.66 4.35
CA MET A 147 9.21 14.60 4.79
C MET A 147 9.59 14.00 6.14
#